data_AF-A0A9D6QEA8-F1
#
_entry.id   AF-A0A9D6QEA8-F1
#
_cell.length_a   1.000
_cell.length_b   1.000
_cell.length_c   1.000
_cell.angle_alpha   90.00
_cell.angle_beta   90.00
_cell.angle_gamma   90.00
#
_symmetry.space_group_name_H-M   'P 1'
#
loop_
_entity.id
_entity.type
_entity.pdbx_description
1 polymer ?
#
loop_
_entity_poly.entity_id
_entity_poly.type
_entity_poly.pdbx_seq_one_letter_code
_entity_poly.pdbx_strand_id
1 'polypeptide(L)'
;MRHVAEEFESVFLNEMLSPMFEGLSTDGLGGGGVGEEMFRPMLIDRYAQSLTHAGGIGIADQLMREFAHMQANQAAAATTDETDNGADR
;
A
#
# COMPACT_ATOMS: atom_id res chain seq x y z
N MET A 1 -8.42 8.98 1.95
CA MET A 1 -7.86 8.35 0.73
C MET A 1 -6.36 8.16 0.82
N ARG A 2 -5.55 9.21 1.08
CA ARG A 2 -4.10 9.06 1.22
C ARG A 2 -3.68 8.02 2.28
N HIS A 3 -4.30 8.07 3.45
CA HIS A 3 -4.06 7.09 4.52
C HIS A 3 -4.27 5.63 4.07
N VAL A 4 -5.33 5.35 3.31
CA VAL A 4 -5.62 3.99 2.79
C VAL A 4 -4.57 3.57 1.76
N ALA A 5 -4.07 4.52 0.95
CA ALA A 5 -3.00 4.24 -0.01
C ALA A 5 -1.65 3.98 0.70
N GLU A 6 -1.37 4.66 1.80
CA GLU A 6 -0.22 4.42 2.68
C GLU A 6 -0.35 3.06 3.42
N GLU A 7 -1.54 2.68 3.87
CA GLU A 7 -1.81 1.35 4.44
C GLU A 7 -1.55 0.24 3.41
N PHE A 8 -2.01 0.42 2.17
CA PHE A 8 -1.72 -0.52 1.09
C PHE A 8 -0.22 -0.64 0.82
N GLU A 9 0.50 0.48 0.74
CA GLU A 9 1.96 0.48 0.57
C GLU A 9 2.66 -0.21 1.75
N SER A 10 2.16 -0.06 2.98
CA SER A 10 2.69 -0.74 4.16
C SER A 10 2.49 -2.26 4.09
N VAL A 11 1.32 -2.74 3.68
CA VAL A 11 1.08 -4.18 3.46
C VAL A 11 1.97 -4.72 2.36
N PHE A 12 2.10 -4.00 1.26
CA PHE A 12 2.99 -4.36 0.16
C PHE A 12 4.45 -4.47 0.63
N LEU A 13 4.95 -3.48 1.37
CA LEU A 13 6.30 -3.51 1.92
C LEU A 13 6.50 -4.66 2.91
N ASN A 14 5.50 -4.99 3.72
CA ASN A 14 5.55 -6.15 4.63
C ASN A 14 5.79 -7.45 3.83
N GLU A 15 5.00 -7.70 2.79
CA GLU A 15 5.15 -8.89 1.93
C GLU A 15 6.51 -8.92 1.20
N MET A 16 7.03 -7.77 0.77
CA MET A 16 8.33 -7.69 0.11
C MET A 16 9.52 -7.86 1.07
N LEU A 17 9.33 -7.47 2.34
CA LEU A 17 10.36 -7.61 3.37
C LEU A 17 10.38 -9.02 3.97
N SER A 18 9.26 -9.73 4.01
CA SER A 18 9.16 -11.08 4.60
C SER A 18 10.26 -12.06 4.14
N PRO A 19 10.56 -12.22 2.83
CA PRO A 19 11.61 -13.11 2.35
C PRO A 19 13.02 -12.75 2.84
N MET A 20 13.30 -11.47 3.10
CA MET A 20 14.60 -11.02 3.64
C MET A 20 14.84 -11.57 5.04
N PHE A 21 13.78 -11.77 5.82
CA PHE A 21 13.86 -12.28 7.20
C PHE A 21 13.66 -13.79 7.31
N GLU A 22 13.12 -14.45 6.27
CA GLU A 22 13.07 -15.91 6.14
C GLU A 22 14.47 -16.50 5.88
N GLY A 23 15.28 -15.83 5.06
CA GLY A 23 16.66 -16.22 4.77
C GLY A 23 17.64 -16.09 5.96
N LEU A 24 17.22 -15.48 7.07
CA LEU A 24 18.01 -15.32 8.30
C LEU A 24 17.91 -16.53 9.25
N SER A 25 17.64 -17.72 8.71
CA SER A 25 17.56 -18.96 9.48
C SER A 25 18.91 -19.29 10.15
N THR A 26 19.03 -18.86 11.41
CA THR A 26 19.48 -19.63 12.59
C THR A 26 20.72 -20.55 12.52
N ASP A 27 21.68 -20.30 11.62
CA ASP A 27 22.97 -21.03 11.56
C ASP A 27 24.00 -20.59 12.64
N GLY A 28 23.55 -20.42 13.87
CA GLY A 28 24.41 -20.08 15.00
C GLY A 28 24.13 -20.98 16.20
N LEU A 29 25.18 -21.44 16.89
CA LEU A 29 25.18 -22.26 18.12
C LEU A 29 24.40 -21.65 19.33
N GLY A 30 23.62 -20.59 19.11
CA GLY A 30 22.65 -20.02 20.04
C GLY A 30 21.56 -19.12 19.40
N GLY A 31 21.29 -19.24 18.09
CA GLY A 31 20.56 -18.23 17.31
C GLY A 31 19.13 -18.62 16.92
N GLY A 32 18.16 -17.78 17.30
CA GLY A 32 16.76 -17.81 16.81
C GLY A 32 15.87 -18.91 17.37
N GLY A 33 15.67 -18.93 18.68
CA GLY A 33 14.63 -19.77 19.29
C GLY A 33 13.21 -19.38 18.86
N VAL A 34 12.23 -20.25 19.16
CA VAL A 34 10.77 -20.07 18.91
C VAL A 34 10.27 -18.67 19.28
N GLY A 35 10.83 -18.05 20.33
CA GLY A 35 10.47 -16.69 20.71
C GLY A 35 10.76 -15.65 19.62
N GLU A 36 11.91 -15.71 18.96
CA GLU A 36 12.27 -14.77 17.89
C GLU A 36 11.38 -14.96 16.65
N GLU A 37 11.06 -16.20 16.30
CA GLU A 37 10.12 -16.52 15.22
C GLU A 37 8.72 -15.94 15.47
N MET A 38 8.25 -15.94 16.73
CA MET A 38 6.96 -15.35 17.09
C MET A 38 6.94 -13.81 16.99
N PHE A 39 8.06 -13.15 17.26
CA PHE A 39 8.14 -11.68 17.21
C PHE A 39 8.53 -11.13 15.83
N ARG A 40 9.11 -11.95 14.96
CA ARG A 40 9.58 -11.56 13.62
C ARG A 40 8.48 -10.90 12.74
N PRO A 41 7.24 -11.42 12.66
CA PRO A 41 6.18 -10.77 11.89
C PRO A 41 5.83 -9.38 12.41
N MET A 42 5.82 -9.19 13.73
CA MET A 42 5.57 -7.87 14.34
C MET A 42 6.70 -6.88 14.05
N LEU A 43 7.95 -7.35 13.99
CA LEU A 43 9.08 -6.49 13.62
C LEU A 43 8.99 -6.07 12.15
N ILE A 44 8.71 -7.00 11.24
CA ILE A 44 8.55 -6.71 9.81
C ILE A 44 7.43 -5.69 9.60
N ASP A 45 6.29 -5.86 10.27
CA ASP A 45 5.16 -4.93 10.21
C ASP A 45 5.56 -3.51 10.65
N ARG A 46 6.30 -3.38 11.75
CA ARG A 46 6.80 -2.07 12.21
C ARG A 46 7.80 -1.44 11.25
N TYR A 47 8.65 -2.24 10.61
CA TYR A 47 9.56 -1.73 9.58
C TYR A 47 8.79 -1.24 8.36
N ALA A 48 7.85 -2.02 7.85
CA ALA A 48 7.02 -1.65 6.72
C ALA A 48 6.27 -0.34 6.97
N GLN A 49 5.61 -0.21 8.14
CA GLN A 49 4.95 1.03 8.54
C GLN A 49 5.93 2.20 8.64
N SER A 50 7.09 2.01 9.28
CA SER A 50 8.08 3.09 9.44
C SER A 50 8.62 3.56 8.10
N LEU A 51 8.85 2.66 7.16
CA LEU A 51 9.29 2.97 5.80
C LEU A 51 8.23 3.76 5.03
N THR A 52 6.96 3.33 5.09
CA THR A 52 5.85 4.09 4.50
C THR A 52 5.77 5.51 5.06
N HIS A 53 5.84 5.67 6.39
CA HIS A 53 5.75 6.99 7.04
C HIS A 53 6.97 7.88 6.76
N ALA A 54 8.14 7.29 6.53
CA ALA A 54 9.37 8.02 6.19
C ALA A 54 9.40 8.53 4.74
N GLY A 55 8.38 8.22 3.93
CA GLY A 55 8.26 8.65 2.54
C GLY A 55 7.92 7.53 1.57
N GLY A 56 7.96 6.27 2.01
CA GLY A 56 7.57 5.11 1.21
C GLY A 56 8.42 4.93 -0.05
N ILE A 57 7.87 4.19 -1.00
CA ILE A 57 8.46 3.96 -2.33
C ILE A 57 7.64 4.62 -3.46
N GLY A 58 6.55 5.33 -3.09
CA GLY A 58 5.72 6.11 -3.99
C GLY A 58 4.54 5.34 -4.58
N ILE A 59 4.23 4.15 -4.07
CA ILE A 59 3.04 3.38 -4.48
C ILE A 59 1.77 4.12 -4.06
N ALA A 60 1.76 4.67 -2.85
CA ALA A 60 0.62 5.43 -2.34
C ALA A 60 0.28 6.63 -3.26
N ASP A 61 1.30 7.32 -3.76
CA ASP A 61 1.13 8.46 -4.67
C ASP A 61 0.64 8.04 -6.07
N GLN A 62 1.11 6.90 -6.59
CA GLN A 62 0.61 6.35 -7.85
C GLN A 62 -0.87 5.99 -7.75
N LEU A 63 -1.26 5.34 -6.66
CA LEU A 63 -2.65 4.95 -6.41
C LEU A 63 -3.57 6.17 -6.26
N MET A 64 -3.11 7.21 -5.55
CA MET A 64 -3.85 8.46 -5.41
C MET A 64 -4.06 9.18 -6.74
N ARG A 65 -3.06 9.16 -7.64
CA ARG A 65 -3.21 9.71 -8.99
C ARG A 65 -4.24 8.93 -9.80
N GLU A 66 -4.20 7.60 -9.76
CA GLU A 66 -5.16 6.76 -10.47
C GLU A 66 -6.59 7.01 -9.99
N PHE A 67 -6.81 7.08 -8.67
CA PHE A 67 -8.13 7.39 -8.13
C PHE A 67 -8.64 8.79 -8.53
N ALA A 68 -7.74 9.78 -8.62
CA ALA A 68 -8.10 11.11 -9.11
C ALA A 68 -8.49 11.08 -10.59
N HIS A 69 -7.76 10.33 -11.43
CA HIS A 69 -8.10 10.12 -12.84
C HIS A 69 -9.46 9.43 -12.99
N MET A 70 -9.73 8.38 -12.22
CA MET A 70 -11.02 7.69 -12.24
C MET A 70 -12.17 8.62 -11.82
N GLN A 71 -11.98 9.48 -10.82
CA GLN A 71 -12.99 10.46 -10.42
C GLN A 71 -13.25 11.51 -11.51
N ALA A 72 -12.20 12.01 -12.14
CA ALA A 72 -12.32 12.96 -13.24
C ALA A 72 -13.08 12.38 -14.43
N ASN A 73 -12.81 11.12 -14.80
CA ASN A 73 -13.51 10.43 -15.87
C ASN A 73 -14.99 10.18 -15.53
N GLN A 74 -15.31 9.86 -14.27
CA GLN A 74 -16.70 9.70 -13.82
C GLN A 74 -17.46 11.03 -13.83
N ALA A 75 -16.82 12.13 -13.42
CA ALA A 75 -17.41 13.46 -13.47
C ALA A 75 -17.68 13.92 -14.92
N ALA A 76 -16.76 13.65 -15.85
CA ALA A 76 -16.93 13.96 -17.28
C ALA A 76 -18.06 13.14 -17.94
N ALA A 77 -18.26 11.90 -17.51
CA ALA A 77 -19.36 11.06 -18.00
C ALA A 77 -20.74 11.60 -17.55
N ALA A 78 -20.84 12.13 -16.33
CA ALA A 78 -22.09 12.68 -15.79
C ALA A 78 -22.53 13.99 -16.48
N THR A 79 -21.60 14.85 -16.92
CA THR A 79 -21.93 16.13 -17.58
C THR A 79 -22.38 15.97 -19.03
N THR A 80 -22.05 14.86 -19.67
CA THR A 80 -22.40 14.61 -21.09
C THR A 80 -23.89 14.29 -21.24
N ASP A 81 -24.52 13.73 -20.20
CA ASP A 81 -25.94 13.33 -20.19
C ASP A 81 -26.90 14.53 -20.02
N GLU A 82 -26.47 15.60 -19.32
CA GLU A 82 -27.28 16.82 -19.14
C GLU A 82 -27.31 17.73 -20.37
N THR A 83 -26.26 17.73 -21.20
CA THR A 83 -26.20 18.59 -22.39
C THR A 83 -26.99 18.06 -23.59
N ASP A 84 -27.31 16.76 -23.62
CA ASP A 84 -28.06 16.13 -24.72
C ASP A 84 -29.59 16.17 -24.50
N ASN A 85 -30.04 16.13 -23.24
CA ASN A 85 -31.47 16.11 -22.87
C ASN A 85 -32.16 17.51 -22.89
N GLY A 86 -31.43 18.56 -23.28
CA GLY A 86 -31.91 19.95 -23.29
C GLY A 86 -32.22 20.54 -24.67
N ALA A 87 -31.85 19.86 -25.76
CA ALA A 87 -31.99 20.39 -27.13
C ALA A 87 -33.35 20.09 -27.78
N ASP A 88 -34.17 19.22 -27.17
CA ASP A 88 -35.42 18.67 -27.76
C ASP A 88 -36.73 19.15 -27.08
N ARG A 89 -36.75 20.33 -26.44
CA ARG A 89 -38.01 20.97 -25.99
C ARG A 89 -38.21 22.38 -26.52
#